data_AF-A0A534P9Y0-F1
#
_entry.id   AF-A0A534P9Y0-F1
#
_cell.length_a   1.000
_cell.length_b   1.000
_cell.length_c   1.000
_cell.angle_alpha   90.00
_cell.angle_beta   90.00
_cell.angle_gamma   90.00
#
_symmetry.space_group_name_H-M   'P 1'
#
loop_
_entity.id
_entity.type
_entity.pdbx_description
1 polymer ?
#
loop_
_entity_poly.entity_id
_entity_poly.type
_entity_poly.pdbx_seq_one_letter_code
_entity_poly.pdbx_strand_id
1 'polypeptide(L)'
;MGKPIDPISLLEARLRADAFRFPLAEKARRFDRELQADFIDPIAPIVPDGRDASGVIQPSGDAALWNATYIASQWYRYQVTGEPEALDNLARSLEAELVLQEITGDWTAFARSLRRATGAPAGGWHAAGAVEWLEGGNNDMFKGLIYALTTGFFALCDGRDHALCPRIRENVKHLADDVHDGNGEFNDLLSSWLASIALDRSLDRARYRARAEAIWVAQKIIEKNTTLEYSQGIADWSGTHLAFVGAVTALMLAEKADLGGDASDVFHGEIERGFRSLERQRMVLWDLAGGAAQDAVSILREMPFPKALAHIDHRVSPAFSLSPYPSLPWKNDWTVNDRAQSLRIYPLFELPANVYQWKSHMDYNGDTEGYRNHGVDYLHAYWFCRRLGLLSGTE
;
A
#
# COMPACT_ATOMS: atom_id res chain seq x y z
N MET A 1 -4.79 -21.57 -38.55
CA MET A 1 -6.22 -21.61 -38.17
C MET A 1 -6.44 -20.56 -37.11
N GLY A 2 -7.50 -19.75 -37.21
CA GLY A 2 -7.85 -18.79 -36.16
C GLY A 2 -8.32 -19.49 -34.89
N LYS A 3 -8.17 -18.84 -33.73
CA LYS A 3 -8.76 -19.32 -32.47
C LYS A 3 -10.30 -19.38 -32.62
N PRO A 4 -10.98 -20.46 -32.21
CA PRO A 4 -12.44 -20.53 -32.28
C PRO A 4 -13.09 -19.41 -31.44
N ILE A 5 -14.22 -18.88 -31.91
CA ILE A 5 -15.04 -17.92 -31.15
C ILE A 5 -15.92 -18.73 -30.19
N ASP A 6 -15.48 -18.81 -28.94
CA ASP A 6 -16.17 -19.45 -27.82
C ASP A 6 -16.24 -18.49 -26.61
N PRO A 7 -16.98 -18.83 -25.53
CA PRO A 7 -17.09 -17.97 -24.35
C PRO A 7 -15.74 -17.58 -23.72
N ILE A 8 -14.74 -18.47 -23.78
CA ILE A 8 -13.39 -18.21 -23.24
C ILE A 8 -12.69 -17.15 -24.09
N SER A 9 -12.73 -17.29 -25.42
CA SER A 9 -12.15 -16.32 -26.34
C SER A 9 -12.79 -14.93 -26.22
N LEU A 10 -14.10 -14.86 -25.94
CA LEU A 10 -14.81 -13.60 -25.70
C LEU A 10 -14.41 -12.97 -24.37
N LEU A 11 -14.27 -13.79 -23.32
CA LEU A 11 -13.80 -13.34 -22.01
C LEU A 11 -12.37 -12.78 -22.09
N GLU A 12 -11.44 -13.49 -22.71
CA GLU A 12 -10.07 -13.02 -22.93
C GLU A 12 -10.02 -11.70 -23.71
N ALA A 13 -10.84 -11.59 -24.77
CA ALA A 13 -10.94 -10.36 -25.56
C ALA A 13 -11.44 -9.19 -24.71
N ARG A 14 -12.43 -9.43 -23.83
CA ARG A 14 -12.92 -8.44 -22.88
C ARG A 14 -11.85 -8.04 -21.86
N LEU A 15 -11.17 -8.99 -21.23
CA LEU A 15 -10.12 -8.72 -20.24
C LEU A 15 -8.99 -7.87 -20.85
N ARG A 16 -8.55 -8.20 -22.07
CA ARG A 16 -7.58 -7.40 -22.81
C ARG A 16 -8.12 -6.02 -23.17
N ALA A 17 -9.39 -5.92 -23.56
CA ALA A 17 -10.00 -4.63 -23.83
C ALA A 17 -10.03 -3.77 -22.55
N ASP A 18 -10.44 -4.31 -21.40
CA ASP A 18 -10.50 -3.58 -20.13
C ASP A 18 -9.09 -3.16 -19.65
N ALA A 19 -8.06 -3.95 -19.98
CA ALA A 19 -6.66 -3.57 -19.79
C ALA A 19 -6.22 -2.42 -20.72
N PHE A 20 -6.42 -2.51 -22.03
CA PHE A 20 -5.73 -1.61 -22.97
C PHE A 20 -6.60 -0.53 -23.60
N ARG A 21 -7.91 -0.50 -23.33
CA ARG A 21 -8.84 0.47 -23.93
C ARG A 21 -8.61 1.90 -23.44
N PHE A 22 -8.22 2.06 -22.18
CA PHE A 22 -8.10 3.38 -21.55
C PHE A 22 -6.63 3.80 -21.40
N PRO A 23 -6.28 5.07 -21.70
CA PRO A 23 -5.02 5.68 -21.29
C PRO A 23 -4.83 5.60 -19.77
N LEU A 24 -3.59 5.65 -19.26
CA LEU A 24 -3.33 5.51 -17.82
C LEU A 24 -3.97 6.66 -17.02
N ALA A 25 -3.90 7.89 -17.53
CA ALA A 25 -4.55 9.07 -16.96
C ALA A 25 -6.08 8.92 -16.89
N GLU A 26 -6.70 8.20 -17.84
CA GLU A 26 -8.13 7.91 -17.78
C GLU A 26 -8.44 6.82 -16.75
N LYS A 27 -7.63 5.76 -16.69
CA LYS A 27 -7.77 4.74 -15.64
C LYS A 27 -7.62 5.34 -14.25
N ALA A 28 -6.64 6.22 -14.03
CA ALA A 28 -6.42 6.88 -12.75
C ALA A 28 -7.65 7.67 -12.33
N ARG A 29 -8.23 8.49 -13.22
CA ARG A 29 -9.48 9.23 -12.94
C ARG A 29 -10.66 8.31 -12.65
N ARG A 30 -10.74 7.16 -13.33
CA ARG A 30 -11.82 6.19 -13.16
C ARG A 30 -11.70 5.43 -11.83
N PHE A 31 -10.51 4.96 -11.48
CA PHE A 31 -10.23 4.32 -10.20
C PHE A 31 -10.40 5.28 -9.02
N ASP A 32 -9.96 6.53 -9.14
CA ASP A 32 -10.11 7.53 -8.07
C ASP A 32 -11.60 7.82 -7.81
N ARG A 33 -12.37 8.01 -8.89
CA ARG A 33 -13.82 8.18 -8.81
C ARG A 33 -14.52 6.95 -8.23
N GLU A 34 -14.17 5.75 -8.69
CA GLU A 34 -14.74 4.50 -8.18
C GLU A 34 -14.41 4.34 -6.68
N LEU A 35 -13.17 4.58 -6.26
CA LEU A 35 -12.81 4.50 -4.85
C LEU A 35 -13.63 5.48 -4.00
N GLN A 36 -13.73 6.74 -4.41
CA GLN A 36 -14.49 7.77 -3.69
C GLN A 36 -16.00 7.51 -3.66
N ALA A 37 -16.59 7.11 -4.79
CA ALA A 37 -18.04 6.95 -4.92
C ALA A 37 -18.52 5.59 -4.42
N ASP A 38 -17.75 4.54 -4.69
CA ASP A 38 -18.17 3.17 -4.46
C ASP A 38 -17.46 2.53 -3.28
N PHE A 39 -16.32 2.98 -2.75
CA PHE A 39 -15.63 2.22 -1.69
C PHE A 39 -15.49 2.97 -0.37
N ILE A 40 -15.24 4.27 -0.40
CA ILE A 40 -15.05 5.07 0.80
C ILE A 40 -16.43 5.44 1.39
N ASP A 41 -16.71 4.92 2.58
CA ASP A 41 -17.91 5.31 3.33
C ASP A 41 -17.72 6.72 3.93
N PRO A 42 -18.61 7.69 3.69
CA PRO A 42 -18.45 9.04 4.23
C PRO A 42 -18.50 9.11 5.77
N ILE A 43 -19.03 8.09 6.46
CA ILE A 43 -19.03 7.99 7.92
C ILE A 43 -17.72 7.38 8.45
N ALA A 44 -17.15 6.43 7.72
CA ALA A 44 -15.89 5.78 8.06
C ALA A 44 -14.96 5.81 6.83
N PRO A 45 -14.31 6.96 6.54
CA PRO A 45 -13.65 7.20 5.25
C PRO A 45 -12.29 6.52 5.14
N ILE A 46 -12.26 5.21 5.40
CA ILE A 46 -11.11 4.33 5.31
C ILE A 46 -11.26 3.41 4.10
N VAL A 47 -10.14 3.06 3.46
CA VAL A 47 -10.14 2.13 2.32
C VAL A 47 -10.51 0.71 2.81
N PRO A 48 -11.60 0.10 2.29
CA PRO A 48 -12.04 -1.24 2.67
C PRO A 48 -11.23 -2.32 1.92
N ASP A 49 -11.56 -3.60 2.11
CA ASP A 49 -10.98 -4.68 1.31
C ASP A 49 -11.63 -4.77 -0.08
N GLY A 50 -12.94 -4.55 -0.13
CA GLY A 50 -13.69 -4.63 -1.36
C GLY A 50 -15.18 -4.59 -1.14
N ARG A 51 -15.93 -5.04 -2.16
CA ARG A 51 -17.37 -5.28 -2.08
C ARG A 51 -17.66 -6.70 -2.53
N ASP A 52 -18.52 -7.38 -1.79
CA ASP A 52 -18.99 -8.70 -2.18
C ASP A 52 -20.05 -8.64 -3.30
N ALA A 53 -20.54 -9.82 -3.69
CA ALA A 53 -21.52 -9.98 -4.76
C ALA A 53 -22.88 -9.32 -4.47
N SER A 54 -23.20 -9.09 -3.19
CA SER A 54 -24.39 -8.35 -2.76
C SER A 54 -24.19 -6.84 -2.77
N GLY A 55 -22.97 -6.38 -3.05
CA GLY A 55 -22.57 -4.99 -3.01
C GLY A 55 -22.27 -4.48 -1.61
N VAL A 56 -22.12 -5.34 -0.60
CA VAL A 56 -21.77 -4.90 0.76
C VAL A 56 -20.26 -4.64 0.86
N ILE A 57 -19.89 -3.52 1.47
CA ILE A 57 -18.48 -3.17 1.75
C ILE A 57 -17.94 -4.15 2.78
N GLN A 58 -16.83 -4.80 2.45
CA GLN A 58 -16.09 -5.67 3.35
C GLN A 58 -14.94 -4.89 4.00
N PRO A 59 -14.89 -4.78 5.34
CA PRO A 59 -13.80 -4.08 6.02
C PRO A 59 -12.48 -4.81 5.78
N SER A 60 -11.37 -4.07 5.73
CA SER A 60 -10.04 -4.67 5.56
C SER A 60 -9.37 -4.91 6.89
N GLY A 61 -8.76 -6.09 7.05
CA GLY A 61 -7.78 -6.29 8.11
C GLY A 61 -6.54 -5.43 7.92
N ASP A 62 -6.31 -4.90 6.72
CA ASP A 62 -5.15 -4.09 6.37
C ASP A 62 -5.53 -2.63 6.02
N ALA A 63 -6.64 -2.14 6.60
CA ALA A 63 -7.26 -0.89 6.20
C ALA A 63 -6.35 0.34 6.35
N ALA A 64 -5.56 0.43 7.44
CA ALA A 64 -4.62 1.52 7.66
C ALA A 64 -3.57 1.60 6.54
N LEU A 65 -3.03 0.45 6.12
CA LEU A 65 -2.03 0.39 5.05
C LEU A 65 -2.61 0.83 3.71
N TRP A 66 -3.80 0.36 3.34
CA TRP A 66 -4.43 0.74 2.07
C TRP A 66 -4.92 2.19 2.08
N ASN A 67 -5.39 2.68 3.23
CA ASN A 67 -5.78 4.07 3.39
C ASN A 67 -4.57 5.01 3.29
N ALA A 68 -3.44 4.68 3.94
CA ALA A 68 -2.18 5.39 3.79
C ALA A 68 -1.68 5.41 2.34
N THR A 69 -1.83 4.30 1.62
CA THR A 69 -1.51 4.18 0.20
C THR A 69 -2.34 5.17 -0.64
N TYR A 70 -3.64 5.31 -0.30
CA TYR A 70 -4.50 6.30 -0.93
C TYR A 70 -4.09 7.74 -0.59
N ILE A 71 -3.86 8.06 0.68
CA ILE A 71 -3.37 9.36 1.17
C ILE A 71 -2.11 9.77 0.41
N ALA A 72 -1.13 8.87 0.31
CA ALA A 72 0.10 9.09 -0.44
C ALA A 72 -0.17 9.36 -1.94
N SER A 73 -1.06 8.58 -2.56
CA SER A 73 -1.45 8.78 -3.96
C SER A 73 -2.03 10.17 -4.22
N GLN A 74 -2.85 10.68 -3.28
CA GLN A 74 -3.46 12.00 -3.40
C GLN A 74 -2.43 13.12 -3.14
N TRP A 75 -1.46 12.90 -2.26
CA TRP A 75 -0.35 13.83 -2.10
C TRP A 75 0.48 13.93 -3.38
N TYR A 76 0.83 12.80 -3.99
CA TYR A 76 1.57 12.75 -5.25
C TYR A 76 0.77 13.41 -6.39
N ARG A 77 -0.53 13.15 -6.48
CA ARG A 77 -1.45 13.84 -7.39
C ARG A 77 -1.35 15.35 -7.20
N TYR A 78 -1.51 15.84 -5.97
CA TYR A 78 -1.44 17.27 -5.68
C TYR A 78 -0.08 17.89 -6.07
N GLN A 79 1.03 17.21 -5.79
CA GLN A 79 2.37 17.70 -6.18
C GLN A 79 2.52 17.86 -7.69
N VAL A 80 1.90 16.97 -8.48
CA VAL A 80 1.98 16.97 -9.93
C VAL A 80 0.98 17.93 -10.58
N THR A 81 -0.25 18.01 -10.05
CA THR A 81 -1.37 18.71 -10.70
C THR A 81 -1.76 20.02 -10.04
N GLY A 82 -1.44 20.20 -8.75
CA GLY A 82 -1.92 21.31 -7.94
C GLY A 82 -3.44 21.29 -7.68
N GLU A 83 -4.14 20.20 -7.99
CA GLU A 83 -5.60 20.13 -7.87
C GLU A 83 -6.05 20.10 -6.40
N PRO A 84 -6.87 21.06 -5.93
CA PRO A 84 -7.29 21.14 -4.53
C PRO A 84 -8.10 19.92 -4.08
N GLU A 85 -8.86 19.30 -4.98
CA GLU A 85 -9.60 18.05 -4.71
C GLU A 85 -8.69 16.94 -4.15
N ALA A 86 -7.43 16.86 -4.61
CA ALA A 86 -6.49 15.87 -4.11
C ALA A 86 -6.11 16.12 -2.64
N LEU A 87 -5.95 17.39 -2.23
CA LEU A 87 -5.74 17.72 -0.82
C LEU A 87 -6.99 17.47 0.03
N ASP A 88 -8.19 17.74 -0.49
CA ASP A 88 -9.45 17.47 0.22
C ASP A 88 -9.64 15.96 0.45
N ASN A 89 -9.34 15.15 -0.56
CA ASN A 89 -9.38 13.68 -0.46
C ASN A 89 -8.33 13.18 0.54
N LEU A 90 -7.11 13.71 0.47
CA LEU A 90 -6.04 13.40 1.42
C LEU A 90 -6.46 13.71 2.86
N ALA A 91 -6.95 14.93 3.12
CA ALA A 91 -7.34 15.36 4.47
C ALA A 91 -8.48 14.50 5.03
N ARG A 92 -9.47 14.16 4.21
CA ARG A 92 -10.61 13.31 4.62
C ARG A 92 -10.17 11.88 4.94
N SER A 93 -9.27 11.30 4.17
CA SER A 93 -8.74 9.96 4.46
C SER A 93 -7.77 9.96 5.64
N LEU A 94 -7.00 11.03 5.82
CA LEU A 94 -6.10 11.20 6.97
C LEU A 94 -6.87 11.28 8.29
N GLU A 95 -8.05 11.92 8.30
CA GLU A 95 -8.95 11.92 9.45
C GLU A 95 -9.27 10.50 9.95
N ALA A 96 -9.59 9.57 9.04
CA ALA A 96 -9.82 8.17 9.42
C ALA A 96 -8.57 7.51 10.01
N GLU A 97 -7.39 7.83 9.48
CA GLU A 97 -6.13 7.30 9.97
C GLU A 97 -5.78 7.79 11.38
N LEU A 98 -6.02 9.08 11.67
CA LEU A 98 -5.86 9.65 13.01
C LEU A 98 -6.83 9.00 14.00
N VAL A 99 -8.08 8.78 13.57
CA VAL A 99 -9.08 8.08 14.40
C VAL A 99 -8.62 6.67 14.78
N LEU A 100 -7.89 5.95 13.92
CA LEU A 100 -7.41 4.60 14.27
C LEU A 100 -6.54 4.59 15.54
N GLN A 101 -5.69 5.59 15.74
CA GLN A 101 -4.86 5.70 16.95
C GLN A 101 -5.65 6.27 18.14
N GLU A 102 -6.57 7.19 17.89
CA GLU A 102 -7.30 7.92 18.93
C GLU A 102 -8.45 7.08 19.55
N ILE A 103 -9.15 6.27 18.76
CA ILE A 103 -10.44 5.67 19.11
C ILE A 103 -10.37 4.61 20.21
N THR A 104 -9.19 4.03 20.44
CA THR A 104 -8.97 3.00 21.46
C THR A 104 -9.02 3.58 22.88
N GLY A 105 -8.70 4.87 23.04
CA GLY A 105 -8.46 5.51 24.34
C GLY A 105 -7.16 5.06 25.02
N ASP A 106 -6.37 4.20 24.38
CA ASP A 106 -5.09 3.69 24.84
C ASP A 106 -4.05 3.89 23.73
N TRP A 107 -3.14 4.83 23.93
CA TRP A 107 -2.10 5.20 22.95
C TRP A 107 -1.01 4.13 22.75
N THR A 108 -0.97 3.09 23.58
CA THR A 108 -0.04 1.96 23.38
C THR A 108 -0.54 0.98 22.32
N ALA A 109 -1.81 1.09 21.93
CA ALA A 109 -2.45 0.30 20.90
C ALA A 109 -3.19 1.21 19.92
N PHE A 110 -3.55 0.66 18.77
CA PHE A 110 -4.35 1.38 17.78
C PHE A 110 -5.31 0.39 17.11
N ALA A 111 -6.41 0.92 16.59
CA ALA A 111 -7.42 0.16 15.87
C ALA A 111 -6.86 -0.34 14.53
N ARG A 112 -7.31 -1.52 14.12
CA ARG A 112 -6.94 -2.18 12.87
C ARG A 112 -7.73 -1.65 11.67
N SER A 113 -9.00 -1.32 11.87
CA SER A 113 -9.91 -0.84 10.82
C SER A 113 -11.06 -0.06 11.42
N LEU A 114 -11.73 0.72 10.57
CA LEU A 114 -13.03 1.35 10.85
C LEU A 114 -14.10 0.79 9.91
N ARG A 115 -15.36 0.86 10.32
CA ARG A 115 -16.55 0.71 9.46
C ARG A 115 -17.71 1.52 10.01
N ARG A 116 -18.73 1.77 9.18
CA ARG A 116 -20.02 2.30 9.65
C ARG A 116 -20.65 1.31 10.65
N ALA A 117 -21.23 1.83 11.73
CA ALA A 117 -21.95 0.99 12.67
C ALA A 117 -23.13 0.27 11.99
N THR A 118 -23.22 -1.05 12.19
CA THR A 118 -24.25 -1.91 11.57
C THR A 118 -25.16 -2.57 12.61
N GLY A 119 -24.90 -2.35 13.90
CA GLY A 119 -25.73 -2.84 15.01
C GLY A 119 -24.89 -3.17 16.22
N ALA A 120 -25.17 -4.33 16.85
CA ALA A 120 -24.35 -4.84 17.93
C ALA A 120 -23.02 -5.39 17.35
N PRO A 121 -21.86 -4.86 17.76
CA PRO A 121 -20.59 -5.32 17.22
C PRO A 121 -20.26 -6.73 17.73
N ALA A 122 -19.52 -7.49 16.92
CA ALA A 122 -19.10 -8.85 17.23
C ALA A 122 -17.72 -9.14 16.61
N GLY A 123 -16.99 -10.15 17.10
CA GLY A 123 -15.73 -10.59 16.49
C GLY A 123 -14.60 -9.57 16.55
N GLY A 124 -14.37 -8.95 17.72
CA GLY A 124 -13.30 -7.95 17.94
C GLY A 124 -13.65 -6.53 17.48
N TRP A 125 -14.86 -6.33 16.96
CA TRP A 125 -15.39 -5.00 16.68
C TRP A 125 -15.94 -4.35 17.96
N HIS A 126 -15.78 -3.03 18.05
CA HIS A 126 -16.21 -2.20 19.17
C HIS A 126 -17.01 -1.01 18.65
N ALA A 127 -18.09 -0.63 19.33
CA ALA A 127 -18.93 0.50 18.92
C ALA A 127 -18.37 1.84 19.43
N ALA A 128 -18.37 2.85 18.56
CA ALA A 128 -17.96 4.21 18.88
C ALA A 128 -18.81 5.22 18.08
N GLY A 129 -20.00 5.53 18.60
CA GLY A 129 -20.93 6.46 17.94
C GLY A 129 -21.44 5.93 16.61
N ALA A 130 -21.13 6.62 15.51
CA ALA A 130 -21.56 6.25 14.16
C ALA A 130 -20.64 5.21 13.48
N VAL A 131 -19.49 4.91 14.09
CA VAL A 131 -18.52 3.94 13.57
C VAL A 131 -18.37 2.75 14.53
N GLU A 132 -17.90 1.64 13.97
CA GLU A 132 -17.31 0.53 14.70
C GLU A 132 -15.82 0.45 14.35
N TRP A 133 -14.99 0.06 15.29
CA TRP A 133 -13.56 -0.15 15.08
C TRP A 133 -13.14 -1.58 15.42
N LEU A 134 -12.19 -2.12 14.67
CA LEU A 134 -11.65 -3.46 14.87
C LEU A 134 -10.37 -3.38 15.72
N GLU A 135 -10.26 -4.18 16.76
CA GLU A 135 -9.05 -4.25 17.58
C GLU A 135 -7.87 -4.98 16.90
N GLY A 136 -6.68 -4.88 17.50
CA GLY A 136 -5.52 -5.69 17.12
C GLY A 136 -4.69 -5.13 15.97
N GLY A 137 -4.28 -3.87 16.08
CA GLY A 137 -3.24 -3.29 15.22
C GLY A 137 -1.96 -4.13 15.20
N ASN A 138 -1.32 -4.21 14.03
CA ASN A 138 -0.09 -4.97 13.81
C ASN A 138 0.93 -4.12 13.02
N ASN A 139 2.07 -4.71 12.67
CA ASN A 139 3.12 -4.01 11.93
C ASN A 139 2.68 -3.50 10.54
N ASP A 140 1.76 -4.19 9.86
CA ASP A 140 1.22 -3.70 8.58
C ASP A 140 0.52 -2.36 8.79
N MET A 141 -0.26 -2.28 9.86
CA MET A 141 -0.99 -1.08 10.23
C MET A 141 -0.07 0.01 10.77
N PHE A 142 0.97 -0.32 11.53
CA PHE A 142 2.00 0.64 11.92
C PHE A 142 2.63 1.31 10.69
N LYS A 143 2.99 0.52 9.66
CA LYS A 143 3.53 1.07 8.40
C LYS A 143 2.52 1.94 7.66
N GLY A 144 1.23 1.62 7.73
CA GLY A 144 0.15 2.50 7.27
C GLY A 144 0.16 3.84 8.01
N LEU A 145 0.06 3.80 9.34
CA LEU A 145 0.02 4.98 10.20
C LEU A 145 1.22 5.90 9.95
N ILE A 146 2.45 5.37 9.99
CA ILE A 146 3.65 6.20 9.80
C ILE A 146 3.72 6.82 8.39
N TYR A 147 3.27 6.09 7.37
CA TYR A 147 3.29 6.60 5.99
C TYR A 147 2.23 7.69 5.78
N ALA A 148 1.02 7.48 6.33
CA ALA A 148 -0.05 8.47 6.30
C ALA A 148 0.31 9.74 7.11
N LEU A 149 0.88 9.60 8.31
CA LEU A 149 1.32 10.74 9.11
C LEU A 149 2.45 11.51 8.43
N THR A 150 3.42 10.81 7.82
CA THR A 150 4.52 11.45 7.09
C THR A 150 4.01 12.25 5.89
N THR A 151 3.20 11.62 5.03
CA THR A 151 2.63 12.27 3.84
C THR A 151 1.66 13.39 4.22
N GLY A 152 0.82 13.17 5.23
CA GLY A 152 -0.10 14.17 5.78
C GLY A 152 0.61 15.38 6.35
N PHE A 153 1.68 15.18 7.13
CA PHE A 153 2.50 16.27 7.66
C PHE A 153 3.14 17.10 6.54
N PHE A 154 3.76 16.47 5.55
CA PHE A 154 4.36 17.19 4.42
C PHE A 154 3.34 17.89 3.52
N ALA A 155 2.15 17.33 3.37
CA ALA A 155 1.08 17.95 2.59
C ALA A 155 0.46 19.16 3.30
N LEU A 156 0.24 19.08 4.61
CA LEU A 156 -0.66 19.98 5.33
C LEU A 156 0.03 20.88 6.37
N CYS A 157 1.21 20.51 6.88
CA CYS A 157 1.81 21.14 8.07
C CYS A 157 3.24 21.62 7.87
N ASP A 158 3.98 21.05 6.93
CA ASP A 158 5.34 21.47 6.63
C ASP A 158 5.37 22.86 5.98
N GLY A 159 5.60 23.89 6.81
CA GLY A 159 5.53 25.30 6.41
C GLY A 159 4.10 25.81 6.18
N ARG A 160 3.09 25.08 6.66
CA ARG A 160 1.66 25.39 6.47
C ARG A 160 0.90 25.27 7.78
N ASP A 161 -0.24 25.95 7.87
CA ASP A 161 -1.13 25.89 9.02
C ASP A 161 -2.48 25.31 8.59
N HIS A 162 -2.69 24.04 8.90
CA HIS A 162 -3.92 23.31 8.61
C HIS A 162 -4.56 22.85 9.93
N ALA A 163 -5.89 22.77 9.96
CA ALA A 163 -6.64 22.42 11.17
C ALA A 163 -6.26 21.04 11.76
N LEU A 164 -5.74 20.13 10.92
CA LEU A 164 -5.27 18.79 11.34
C LEU A 164 -3.89 18.79 11.98
N CYS A 165 -3.10 19.86 11.84
CA CYS A 165 -1.71 19.84 12.28
C CYS A 165 -1.50 19.58 13.78
N PRO A 166 -2.33 20.11 14.70
CA PRO A 166 -2.25 19.73 16.11
C PRO A 166 -2.44 18.21 16.32
N ARG A 167 -3.46 17.62 15.70
CA ARG A 167 -3.77 16.18 15.83
C ARG A 167 -2.70 15.30 15.18
N ILE A 168 -2.20 15.68 14.00
CA ILE A 168 -1.08 14.98 13.36
C ILE A 168 0.14 14.94 14.28
N ARG A 169 0.51 16.07 14.89
CA ARG A 169 1.66 16.14 15.80
C ARG A 169 1.45 15.30 17.06
N GLU A 170 0.24 15.31 17.62
CA GLU A 170 -0.12 14.47 18.77
C GLU A 170 0.01 12.98 18.43
N ASN A 171 -0.56 12.55 17.30
CA ASN A 171 -0.46 11.17 16.82
C ASN A 171 0.99 10.77 16.52
N VAL A 172 1.79 11.64 15.88
CA VAL A 172 3.22 11.39 15.64
C VAL A 172 3.97 11.17 16.95
N LYS A 173 3.68 11.99 17.98
CA LYS A 173 4.31 11.85 19.29
C LYS A 173 3.95 10.51 19.91
N HIS A 174 2.68 10.14 19.92
CA HIS A 174 2.19 8.88 20.52
C HIS A 174 2.71 7.65 19.75
N LEU A 175 2.76 7.71 18.42
CA LEU A 175 3.36 6.64 17.61
C LEU A 175 4.86 6.44 17.93
N ALA A 176 5.57 7.49 18.32
CA ALA A 176 6.99 7.40 18.68
C ALA A 176 7.23 6.98 20.14
N ASP A 177 6.39 7.43 21.07
CA ASP A 177 6.59 7.22 22.51
C ASP A 177 5.92 5.95 23.04
N ASP A 178 4.74 5.59 22.53
CA ASP A 178 3.82 4.67 23.20
C ASP A 178 3.58 3.37 22.42
N VAL A 179 3.72 3.39 21.09
CA VAL A 179 3.48 2.23 20.23
C VAL A 179 4.77 1.43 20.02
N HIS A 180 4.74 0.17 20.43
CA HIS A 180 5.84 -0.78 20.23
C HIS A 180 5.31 -2.07 19.60
N ASP A 181 5.69 -2.34 18.34
CA ASP A 181 5.35 -3.59 17.66
C ASP A 181 6.60 -4.49 17.48
N GLY A 182 6.37 -5.76 17.13
CA GLY A 182 7.43 -6.79 17.08
C GLY A 182 8.56 -6.58 16.08
N ASN A 183 8.50 -5.55 15.22
CA ASN A 183 9.57 -5.15 14.28
C ASN A 183 10.31 -3.89 14.76
N GLY A 184 10.42 -3.75 16.08
CA GLY A 184 10.55 -2.48 16.79
C GLY A 184 11.64 -1.52 16.31
N GLU A 185 12.84 -1.97 15.90
CA GLU A 185 13.93 -1.02 15.64
C GLU A 185 13.70 -0.15 14.40
N PHE A 186 13.25 -0.71 13.27
CA PHE A 186 13.01 0.10 12.07
C PHE A 186 11.76 0.96 12.21
N ASN A 187 10.76 0.47 12.93
CA ASN A 187 9.56 1.25 13.25
C ASN A 187 9.87 2.41 14.20
N ASP A 188 10.66 2.17 15.24
CA ASP A 188 11.17 3.18 16.16
C ASP A 188 12.03 4.21 15.45
N LEU A 189 12.84 3.80 14.46
CA LEU A 189 13.60 4.72 13.63
C LEU A 189 12.65 5.69 12.90
N LEU A 190 11.68 5.15 12.16
CA LEU A 190 10.77 5.98 11.36
C LEU A 190 9.91 6.91 12.22
N SER A 191 9.34 6.40 13.32
CA SER A 191 8.49 7.21 14.21
C SER A 191 9.29 8.29 14.94
N SER A 192 10.48 7.97 15.46
CA SER A 192 11.37 8.95 16.08
C SER A 192 11.86 9.98 15.07
N TRP A 193 12.17 9.55 13.84
CA TRP A 193 12.62 10.47 12.80
C TRP A 193 11.51 11.45 12.39
N LEU A 194 10.29 10.96 12.15
CA LEU A 194 9.15 11.83 11.89
C LEU A 194 8.87 12.78 13.06
N ALA A 195 8.91 12.30 14.31
CA ALA A 195 8.72 13.13 15.50
C ALA A 195 9.78 14.24 15.60
N SER A 196 11.04 13.96 15.22
CA SER A 196 12.11 14.96 15.19
C SER A 196 11.86 16.10 14.19
N ILE A 197 11.08 15.85 13.14
CA ILE A 197 10.71 16.81 12.10
C ILE A 197 9.41 17.53 12.49
N ALA A 198 8.39 16.80 12.90
CA ALA A 198 7.02 17.29 12.96
C ALA A 198 6.70 18.12 14.23
N LEU A 199 7.37 17.84 15.35
CA LEU A 199 7.05 18.48 16.63
C LEU A 199 7.68 19.88 16.73
N ASP A 200 6.93 20.88 17.20
CA ASP A 200 7.37 22.29 17.15
C ASP A 200 8.40 22.67 18.24
N ARG A 201 8.50 21.88 19.32
CA ARG A 201 9.36 22.21 20.47
C ARG A 201 10.79 21.72 20.24
N SER A 202 11.76 22.62 20.34
CA SER A 202 13.18 22.31 20.13
C SER A 202 13.72 21.20 21.03
N LEU A 203 13.27 21.15 22.29
CA LEU A 203 13.67 20.11 23.25
C LEU A 203 13.13 18.73 22.87
N ASP A 204 11.87 18.66 22.42
CA ASP A 204 11.27 17.42 21.95
C ASP A 204 11.98 16.95 20.67
N ARG A 205 12.19 17.86 19.72
CA ARG A 205 12.93 17.58 18.47
C ARG A 205 14.31 17.00 18.73
N ALA A 206 15.09 17.59 19.63
CA ALA A 206 16.44 17.14 19.94
C ALA A 206 16.45 15.72 20.53
N ARG A 207 15.49 15.41 21.41
CA ARG A 207 15.32 14.05 21.98
C ARG A 207 15.03 13.02 20.90
N TYR A 208 14.04 13.27 20.05
CA TYR A 208 13.66 12.32 19.00
C TYR A 208 14.73 12.19 17.92
N ARG A 209 15.41 13.28 17.57
CA ARG A 209 16.55 13.26 16.67
C ARG A 209 17.67 12.38 17.21
N ALA A 210 18.06 12.57 18.48
CA ALA A 210 19.11 11.75 19.09
C ALA A 210 18.73 10.26 19.15
N ARG A 211 17.45 9.94 19.40
CA ARG A 211 16.96 8.54 19.33
C ARG A 211 17.05 7.98 17.91
N ALA A 212 16.59 8.73 16.91
CA ALA A 212 16.66 8.32 15.51
C ALA A 212 18.11 8.15 15.04
N GLU A 213 19.01 9.07 15.37
CA GLU A 213 20.45 8.98 15.06
C GLU A 213 21.09 7.74 15.72
N ALA A 214 20.75 7.44 16.97
CA ALA A 214 21.27 6.26 17.67
C ALA A 214 20.83 4.95 17.00
N ILE A 215 19.55 4.85 16.62
CA ILE A 215 19.01 3.67 15.91
C ILE A 215 19.61 3.59 14.51
N TRP A 216 19.72 4.70 13.79
CA TRP A 216 20.31 4.77 12.46
C TRP A 216 21.74 4.22 12.44
N VAL A 217 22.57 4.69 13.37
CA VAL A 217 23.96 4.22 13.51
C VAL A 217 24.01 2.72 13.83
N ALA A 218 23.13 2.22 14.69
CA ALA A 218 23.06 0.80 15.02
C ALA A 218 22.60 -0.06 13.83
N GLN A 219 21.56 0.36 13.11
CA GLN A 219 21.00 -0.35 11.96
C GLN A 219 21.94 -0.39 10.76
N LYS A 220 22.69 0.70 10.52
CA LYS A 220 23.76 0.73 9.50
C LYS A 220 24.82 -0.35 9.72
N ILE A 221 25.10 -0.71 10.98
CA ILE A 221 26.03 -1.80 11.33
C ILE A 221 25.42 -3.18 11.02
N ILE A 222 24.08 -3.28 10.99
CA ILE A 222 23.35 -4.55 10.94
C ILE A 222 22.91 -4.96 9.52
N GLU A 223 22.87 -4.05 8.53
CA GLU A 223 22.53 -4.34 7.11
C GLU A 223 21.29 -5.27 6.92
N LYS A 224 20.22 -5.07 7.68
CA LYS A 224 19.01 -5.91 7.57
C LYS A 224 17.73 -5.14 7.83
N ASN A 225 17.13 -4.56 6.79
CA ASN A 225 15.71 -4.21 6.85
C ASN A 225 14.87 -4.73 5.70
N THR A 226 15.47 -5.37 4.70
CA THR A 226 14.71 -5.94 3.58
C THR A 226 15.40 -7.19 3.05
N THR A 227 15.13 -8.35 3.64
CA THR A 227 15.26 -9.63 2.93
C THR A 227 14.11 -9.74 1.93
N LEU A 228 14.03 -8.79 1.00
CA LEU A 228 13.29 -8.98 -0.24
C LEU A 228 14.15 -9.94 -1.04
N GLU A 229 14.00 -11.22 -0.77
CA GLU A 229 14.67 -12.28 -1.50
C GLU A 229 13.63 -12.99 -2.33
N TYR A 230 13.77 -12.88 -3.65
CA TYR A 230 13.14 -13.82 -4.55
C TYR A 230 14.11 -14.97 -4.80
N SER A 231 13.75 -16.17 -4.33
CA SER A 231 14.52 -17.37 -4.56
C SER A 231 13.62 -18.52 -4.97
N GLN A 232 13.91 -19.13 -6.12
CA GLN A 232 13.23 -20.35 -6.59
C GLN A 232 11.70 -20.26 -6.70
N GLY A 233 11.14 -19.09 -7.06
CA GLY A 233 9.69 -18.91 -7.11
C GLY A 233 9.06 -18.55 -5.76
N ILE A 234 9.86 -18.25 -4.74
CA ILE A 234 9.38 -17.88 -3.41
C ILE A 234 9.79 -16.43 -3.14
N ALA A 235 8.82 -15.62 -2.73
CA ALA A 235 9.05 -14.31 -2.11
C ALA A 235 8.05 -14.08 -0.98
N ASP A 236 8.38 -13.19 -0.05
CA ASP A 236 7.41 -12.69 0.94
C ASP A 236 6.50 -11.67 0.28
N TRP A 237 5.47 -12.17 -0.41
CA TRP A 237 4.51 -11.35 -1.14
C TRP A 237 3.85 -10.29 -0.26
N SER A 238 3.53 -10.62 0.99
CA SER A 238 3.03 -9.66 1.99
C SER A 238 4.08 -8.61 2.35
N GLY A 239 5.32 -9.05 2.61
CA GLY A 239 6.43 -8.17 2.97
C GLY A 239 6.88 -7.22 1.86
N THR A 240 6.65 -7.55 0.58
CA THR A 240 7.13 -6.73 -0.55
C THR A 240 6.55 -5.31 -0.57
N HIS A 241 5.24 -5.15 -0.35
CA HIS A 241 4.61 -3.83 -0.31
C HIS A 241 5.00 -3.08 0.97
N LEU A 242 5.07 -3.80 2.08
CA LEU A 242 5.43 -3.26 3.38
C LEU A 242 6.85 -2.68 3.40
N ALA A 243 7.79 -3.41 2.81
CA ALA A 243 9.16 -2.97 2.60
C ALA A 243 9.24 -1.72 1.72
N PHE A 244 8.43 -1.66 0.66
CA PHE A 244 8.36 -0.50 -0.22
C PHE A 244 7.89 0.74 0.54
N VAL A 245 6.76 0.63 1.24
CA VAL A 245 6.20 1.72 2.05
C VAL A 245 7.21 2.19 3.11
N GLY A 246 7.89 1.25 3.78
CA GLY A 246 8.94 1.56 4.74
C GLY A 246 10.12 2.31 4.12
N ALA A 247 10.66 1.84 2.99
CA ALA A 247 11.80 2.45 2.32
C ALA A 247 11.47 3.83 1.74
N VAL A 248 10.30 4.00 1.12
CA VAL A 248 9.86 5.31 0.61
C VAL A 248 9.62 6.29 1.75
N THR A 249 9.03 5.85 2.86
CA THR A 249 8.87 6.70 4.05
C THR A 249 10.23 7.14 4.58
N ALA A 250 11.17 6.21 4.72
CA ALA A 250 12.53 6.51 5.16
C ALA A 250 13.23 7.52 4.24
N LEU A 251 13.15 7.32 2.92
CA LEU A 251 13.73 8.22 1.94
C LEU A 251 13.14 9.64 2.05
N MET A 252 11.82 9.75 2.19
CA MET A 252 11.16 11.06 2.36
C MET A 252 11.60 11.77 3.65
N LEU A 253 11.83 11.03 4.73
CA LEU A 253 12.36 11.58 5.98
C LEU A 253 13.84 11.98 5.84
N ALA A 254 14.64 11.17 5.12
CA ALA A 254 16.03 11.43 4.81
C ALA A 254 16.25 12.69 3.99
N GLU A 255 15.44 12.88 2.95
CA GLU A 255 15.43 14.11 2.14
C GLU A 255 15.09 15.36 2.97
N LYS A 256 14.29 15.21 4.03
CA LYS A 256 13.86 16.32 4.88
C LYS A 256 14.85 16.65 6.00
N ALA A 257 15.38 15.64 6.67
CA ALA A 257 16.26 15.82 7.83
C ALA A 257 17.27 14.67 7.91
N ASP A 258 18.46 14.90 7.41
CA ASP A 258 19.53 13.90 7.41
C ASP A 258 20.02 13.54 8.83
N LEU A 259 20.19 12.24 9.08
CA LEU A 259 20.68 11.64 10.33
C LEU A 259 22.17 11.23 10.28
N GLY A 260 22.87 11.45 9.17
CA GLY A 260 24.26 10.98 9.04
C GLY A 260 25.04 11.35 7.77
N GLY A 261 24.49 12.14 6.85
CA GLY A 261 25.15 12.50 5.59
C GLY A 261 24.88 11.52 4.45
N ASP A 262 24.42 10.30 4.77
CA ASP A 262 24.35 9.18 3.84
C ASP A 262 23.01 8.41 3.89
N ALA A 263 22.05 8.86 4.72
CA ALA A 263 20.81 8.12 4.90
C ALA A 263 20.01 8.01 3.60
N SER A 264 19.92 9.09 2.82
CA SER A 264 19.28 9.09 1.51
C SER A 264 19.95 8.08 0.57
N ASP A 265 21.28 8.06 0.51
CA ASP A 265 22.05 7.15 -0.36
C ASP A 265 21.82 5.69 0.03
N VAL A 266 21.78 5.39 1.34
CA VAL A 266 21.52 4.04 1.83
C VAL A 266 20.11 3.57 1.46
N PHE A 267 19.07 4.40 1.65
CA PHE A 267 17.70 4.03 1.30
C PHE A 267 17.49 3.95 -0.22
N HIS A 268 18.18 4.77 -1.02
CA HIS A 268 18.25 4.57 -2.47
C HIS A 268 18.88 3.21 -2.82
N GLY A 269 19.97 2.84 -2.15
CA GLY A 269 20.60 1.54 -2.32
C GLY A 269 19.71 0.37 -1.89
N GLU A 270 18.92 0.52 -0.83
CA GLU A 270 17.91 -0.48 -0.42
C GLU A 270 16.81 -0.65 -1.47
N ILE A 271 16.30 0.48 -1.99
CA ILE A 271 15.33 0.49 -3.09
C ILE A 271 15.89 -0.25 -4.31
N GLU A 272 17.13 0.07 -4.69
CA GLU A 272 17.80 -0.56 -5.82
C GLU A 272 18.03 -2.07 -5.59
N ARG A 273 18.43 -2.49 -4.38
CA ARG A 273 18.58 -3.91 -4.04
C ARG A 273 17.24 -4.64 -4.11
N GLY A 274 16.17 -4.05 -3.56
CA GLY A 274 14.82 -4.61 -3.64
C GLY A 274 14.36 -4.75 -5.09
N PHE A 275 14.58 -3.73 -5.92
CA PHE A 275 14.35 -3.79 -7.36
C PHE A 275 15.12 -4.94 -8.01
N ARG A 276 16.44 -5.02 -7.83
CA ARG A 276 17.27 -6.10 -8.45
C ARG A 276 16.83 -7.51 -8.02
N SER A 277 16.39 -7.67 -6.78
CA SER A 277 15.87 -8.94 -6.28
C SER A 277 14.52 -9.30 -6.92
N LEU A 278 13.68 -8.29 -7.16
CA LEU A 278 12.32 -8.44 -7.68
C LEU A 278 12.20 -8.14 -9.17
N GLU A 279 13.29 -7.89 -9.89
CA GLU A 279 13.30 -7.46 -11.30
C GLU A 279 12.55 -8.46 -12.20
N ARG A 280 12.58 -9.74 -11.82
CA ARG A 280 11.86 -10.81 -12.55
C ARG A 280 10.38 -10.91 -12.19
N GLN A 281 9.92 -10.21 -11.15
CA GLN A 281 8.60 -10.36 -10.52
C GLN A 281 7.57 -9.31 -10.94
N ARG A 282 7.85 -8.50 -11.96
CA ARG A 282 6.90 -7.51 -12.53
C ARG A 282 6.26 -6.62 -11.44
N MET A 283 7.07 -6.18 -10.48
CA MET A 283 6.63 -5.44 -9.30
C MET A 283 6.71 -3.94 -9.57
N VAL A 284 5.64 -3.36 -10.14
CA VAL A 284 5.62 -1.96 -10.62
C VAL A 284 6.23 -0.96 -9.63
N LEU A 285 5.84 -0.98 -8.36
CA LEU A 285 6.36 -0.02 -7.39
C LEU A 285 7.89 -0.12 -7.21
N TRP A 286 8.43 -1.33 -7.21
CA TRP A 286 9.88 -1.57 -7.14
C TRP A 286 10.58 -1.23 -8.46
N ASP A 287 9.98 -1.57 -9.60
CA ASP A 287 10.49 -1.20 -10.93
C ASP A 287 10.58 0.33 -11.08
N LEU A 288 9.59 1.07 -10.57
CA LEU A 288 9.59 2.52 -10.58
C LEU A 288 10.66 3.12 -9.69
N ALA A 289 10.76 2.63 -8.45
CA ALA A 289 11.71 3.17 -7.49
C ALA A 289 13.16 2.80 -7.84
N GLY A 290 13.40 1.66 -8.49
CA GLY A 290 14.70 1.22 -8.99
C GLY A 290 15.09 1.80 -10.36
N GLY A 291 14.22 2.57 -11.03
CA GLY A 291 14.53 3.26 -12.28
C GLY A 291 14.23 2.48 -13.58
N ALA A 292 13.56 1.33 -13.52
CA ALA A 292 13.11 0.55 -14.68
C ALA A 292 11.78 1.05 -15.26
N ALA A 293 11.75 2.33 -15.65
CA ALA A 293 10.52 3.04 -15.99
C ALA A 293 9.71 2.41 -17.14
N GLN A 294 10.37 1.88 -18.18
CA GLN A 294 9.67 1.35 -19.35
C GLN A 294 8.84 0.10 -19.02
N ASP A 295 9.42 -0.83 -18.24
CA ASP A 295 8.74 -2.06 -17.83
C ASP A 295 7.59 -1.74 -16.89
N ALA A 296 7.81 -0.85 -15.91
CA ALA A 296 6.77 -0.39 -15.00
C ALA A 296 5.57 0.23 -15.72
N VAL A 297 5.82 1.08 -16.73
CA VAL A 297 4.75 1.71 -17.54
C VAL A 297 4.01 0.67 -18.36
N SER A 298 4.72 -0.31 -18.94
CA SER A 298 4.07 -1.41 -19.66
C SER A 298 3.17 -2.22 -18.74
N ILE A 299 3.63 -2.54 -17.54
CA ILE A 299 2.86 -3.30 -16.55
C ILE A 299 1.66 -2.49 -16.05
N LEU A 300 1.79 -1.17 -15.82
CA LEU A 300 0.66 -0.31 -15.49
C LEU A 300 -0.44 -0.32 -16.56
N ARG A 301 -0.07 -0.46 -17.84
CA ARG A 301 -1.05 -0.58 -18.93
C ARG A 301 -1.84 -1.89 -18.85
N GLU A 302 -1.30 -2.93 -18.22
CA GLU A 302 -2.00 -4.22 -18.07
C GLU A 302 -3.09 -4.20 -17.00
N MET A 303 -3.08 -3.26 -16.04
CA MET A 303 -4.09 -3.19 -14.99
C MET A 303 -5.48 -2.94 -15.61
N PRO A 304 -6.44 -3.87 -15.51
CA PRO A 304 -7.75 -3.69 -16.12
C PRO A 304 -8.59 -2.67 -15.34
N PHE A 305 -9.39 -1.87 -16.04
CA PHE A 305 -10.47 -1.08 -15.44
C PHE A 305 -11.84 -1.49 -15.99
N PRO A 306 -12.79 -1.95 -15.15
CA PRO A 306 -12.62 -2.26 -13.72
C PRO A 306 -11.62 -3.41 -13.51
N LYS A 307 -11.18 -3.64 -12.26
CA LYS A 307 -10.34 -4.82 -11.96
C LYS A 307 -11.03 -6.11 -12.42
N ALA A 308 -10.25 -7.08 -12.90
CA ALA A 308 -10.78 -8.27 -13.57
C ALA A 308 -11.58 -9.16 -12.61
N LEU A 309 -12.84 -9.43 -12.97
CA LEU A 309 -13.75 -10.32 -12.22
C LEU A 309 -13.99 -11.58 -13.03
N ALA A 310 -12.94 -12.35 -13.26
CA ALA A 310 -13.01 -13.55 -14.07
C ALA A 310 -12.31 -14.70 -13.36
N HIS A 311 -12.95 -15.86 -13.38
CA HIS A 311 -12.30 -17.11 -13.01
C HIS A 311 -11.38 -17.56 -14.15
N ILE A 312 -10.07 -17.55 -13.90
CA ILE A 312 -9.05 -17.93 -14.88
C ILE A 312 -8.24 -19.07 -14.27
N ASP A 313 -8.33 -20.25 -14.89
CA ASP A 313 -7.55 -21.42 -14.51
C ASP A 313 -6.43 -21.65 -15.53
N HIS A 314 -5.24 -21.19 -15.18
CA HIS A 314 -4.07 -21.33 -16.05
C HIS A 314 -3.59 -22.78 -16.18
N ARG A 315 -4.06 -23.74 -15.37
CA ARG A 315 -3.67 -25.16 -15.48
C ARG A 315 -4.07 -25.79 -16.81
N VAL A 316 -5.07 -25.24 -17.49
CA VAL A 316 -5.48 -25.70 -18.82
C VAL A 316 -4.49 -25.30 -19.91
N SER A 317 -3.59 -24.35 -19.62
CA SER A 317 -2.54 -23.94 -20.55
C SER A 317 -1.47 -25.03 -20.65
N PRO A 318 -1.06 -25.45 -21.86
CA PRO A 318 0.07 -26.37 -22.03
C PRO A 318 1.40 -25.76 -21.54
N ALA A 319 1.40 -24.45 -21.32
CA ALA A 319 2.53 -23.71 -20.81
C ALA A 319 2.60 -23.77 -19.26
N PHE A 320 1.51 -24.09 -18.57
CA PHE A 320 1.45 -24.06 -17.11
C PHE A 320 2.56 -24.88 -16.45
N SER A 321 3.11 -24.31 -15.39
CA SER A 321 4.09 -24.98 -14.53
C SER A 321 3.83 -24.59 -13.09
N LEU A 322 3.71 -25.60 -12.23
CA LEU A 322 3.51 -25.44 -10.79
C LEU A 322 4.87 -25.29 -10.10
N SER A 323 4.96 -24.39 -9.13
CA SER A 323 6.14 -24.26 -8.28
C SER A 323 6.34 -25.52 -7.42
N PRO A 324 7.59 -26.02 -7.28
CA PRO A 324 7.89 -27.09 -6.34
C PRO A 324 7.82 -26.62 -4.88
N TYR A 325 7.69 -25.30 -4.64
CA TYR A 325 7.61 -24.71 -3.32
C TYR A 325 6.26 -24.00 -3.10
N PRO A 326 5.62 -24.18 -1.94
CA PRO A 326 4.43 -23.41 -1.60
C PRO A 326 4.77 -21.92 -1.48
N SER A 327 3.78 -21.05 -1.66
CA SER A 327 3.89 -19.64 -1.31
C SER A 327 4.09 -19.51 0.21
N LEU A 328 4.98 -18.59 0.63
CA LEU A 328 5.26 -18.30 2.04
C LEU A 328 5.55 -19.55 2.90
N PRO A 329 6.51 -20.42 2.53
CA PRO A 329 6.73 -21.72 3.18
C PRO A 329 6.99 -21.62 4.68
N TRP A 330 7.58 -20.51 5.15
CA TRP A 330 7.87 -20.24 6.56
C TRP A 330 6.62 -20.04 7.43
N LYS A 331 5.44 -19.81 6.85
CA LYS A 331 4.18 -19.77 7.61
C LYS A 331 3.76 -21.16 8.12
N ASN A 332 4.36 -22.23 7.60
CA ASN A 332 4.14 -23.62 8.01
C ASN A 332 2.66 -24.06 8.01
N ASP A 333 1.83 -23.40 7.22
CA ASP A 333 0.39 -23.67 7.12
C ASP A 333 -0.03 -24.24 5.76
N TRP A 334 0.94 -24.52 4.87
CA TRP A 334 0.73 -25.10 3.54
C TRP A 334 0.20 -26.55 3.58
N THR A 335 0.12 -27.17 4.76
CA THR A 335 -0.52 -28.47 4.97
C THR A 335 -2.02 -28.36 5.23
N VAL A 336 -2.51 -27.15 5.58
CA VAL A 336 -3.92 -26.88 5.90
C VAL A 336 -4.56 -25.82 4.99
N ASN A 337 -3.75 -24.99 4.33
CA ASN A 337 -4.14 -23.98 3.37
C ASN A 337 -3.51 -24.28 2.01
N ASP A 338 -4.26 -24.08 0.91
CA ASP A 338 -3.67 -24.17 -0.43
C ASP A 338 -2.71 -22.99 -0.64
N ARG A 339 -1.42 -23.33 -0.69
CA ARG A 339 -0.32 -22.40 -0.94
C ARG A 339 0.32 -22.66 -2.31
N ALA A 340 -0.34 -23.40 -3.20
CA ALA A 340 0.15 -23.64 -4.54
C ALA A 340 0.30 -22.33 -5.32
N GLN A 341 1.37 -22.21 -6.12
CA GLN A 341 1.61 -21.05 -6.98
C GLN A 341 2.29 -21.49 -8.30
N SER A 342 2.15 -20.72 -9.36
CA SER A 342 2.83 -21.01 -10.63
C SER A 342 4.30 -20.59 -10.62
N LEU A 343 5.12 -21.23 -11.46
CA LEU A 343 6.45 -20.71 -11.84
C LEU A 343 6.37 -19.63 -12.92
N ARG A 344 5.17 -19.36 -13.45
CA ARG A 344 4.94 -18.35 -14.47
C ARG A 344 4.22 -17.15 -13.87
N ILE A 345 4.59 -16.00 -14.42
CA ILE A 345 3.94 -14.73 -14.16
C ILE A 345 2.99 -14.45 -15.32
N TYR A 346 1.72 -14.26 -15.01
CA TYR A 346 0.70 -13.95 -16.01
C TYR A 346 0.51 -12.43 -16.12
N PRO A 347 0.03 -11.92 -17.28
CA PRO A 347 -0.37 -10.52 -17.39
C PRO A 347 -1.42 -10.17 -16.33
N LEU A 348 -1.48 -8.92 -15.86
CA LEU A 348 -2.37 -8.59 -14.73
C LEU A 348 -3.86 -8.81 -14.99
N PHE A 349 -4.31 -8.54 -16.22
CA PHE A 349 -5.69 -8.82 -16.63
C PHE A 349 -6.00 -10.33 -16.75
N GLU A 350 -4.93 -11.13 -16.69
CA GLU A 350 -4.79 -12.59 -16.52
C GLU A 350 -5.17 -13.16 -15.15
N LEU A 351 -5.23 -12.29 -14.14
CA LEU A 351 -5.19 -12.64 -12.73
C LEU A 351 -6.51 -12.30 -12.02
N PRO A 352 -6.86 -13.03 -10.94
CA PRO A 352 -7.97 -12.66 -10.07
C PRO A 352 -7.79 -11.26 -9.47
N ALA A 353 -8.87 -10.50 -9.30
CA ALA A 353 -8.80 -9.20 -8.64
C ALA A 353 -8.25 -9.31 -7.21
N ASN A 354 -7.41 -8.35 -6.82
CA ASN A 354 -6.89 -8.25 -5.47
C ASN A 354 -6.83 -6.77 -5.02
N VAL A 355 -6.89 -6.50 -3.71
CA VAL A 355 -6.60 -5.17 -3.14
C VAL A 355 -5.24 -4.63 -3.59
N TYR A 356 -4.28 -5.54 -3.80
CA TYR A 356 -2.96 -5.25 -4.32
C TYR A 356 -2.61 -6.26 -5.39
N GLN A 357 -2.86 -5.92 -6.64
CA GLN A 357 -2.72 -6.83 -7.78
C GLN A 357 -1.28 -7.32 -7.94
N TRP A 358 -0.31 -6.49 -7.51
CA TRP A 358 1.10 -6.74 -7.69
C TRP A 358 1.64 -7.91 -6.86
N LYS A 359 1.02 -8.29 -5.73
CA LYS A 359 1.49 -9.42 -4.89
C LYS A 359 1.05 -10.80 -5.38
N SER A 360 0.11 -10.87 -6.31
CA SER A 360 -0.63 -12.09 -6.68
C SER A 360 -0.28 -12.62 -8.07
N HIS A 361 0.86 -12.22 -8.64
CA HIS A 361 1.15 -12.48 -10.05
C HIS A 361 1.57 -13.93 -10.38
N MET A 362 1.72 -14.78 -9.35
CA MET A 362 1.89 -16.21 -9.47
C MET A 362 0.61 -17.02 -9.20
N ASP A 363 -0.47 -16.36 -8.81
CA ASP A 363 -1.77 -17.00 -8.66
C ASP A 363 -2.20 -17.51 -10.03
N TYR A 364 -2.43 -18.82 -10.12
CA TYR A 364 -2.73 -19.50 -11.39
C TYR A 364 -4.18 -19.90 -11.50
N ASN A 365 -4.91 -19.82 -10.40
CA ASN A 365 -6.29 -20.19 -10.27
C ASN A 365 -6.90 -19.31 -9.17
N GLY A 366 -8.06 -18.73 -9.43
CA GLY A 366 -8.78 -17.95 -8.44
C GLY A 366 -10.11 -17.49 -9.00
N ASP A 367 -11.12 -17.55 -8.15
CA ASP A 367 -12.45 -17.03 -8.45
C ASP A 367 -12.67 -15.75 -7.66
N THR A 368 -12.84 -14.65 -8.39
CA THR A 368 -13.21 -13.34 -7.83
C THR A 368 -14.54 -12.88 -8.42
N GLU A 369 -15.30 -13.80 -9.03
CA GLU A 369 -16.61 -13.48 -9.58
C GLU A 369 -17.53 -12.97 -8.46
N GLY A 370 -18.09 -11.78 -8.68
CA GLY A 370 -18.91 -11.08 -7.70
C GLY A 370 -18.14 -10.28 -6.65
N TYR A 371 -16.82 -10.44 -6.48
CA TYR A 371 -16.04 -9.63 -5.53
C TYR A 371 -15.30 -8.48 -6.20
N ARG A 372 -15.68 -7.23 -5.91
CA ARG A 372 -15.04 -6.04 -6.48
C ARG A 372 -13.95 -5.51 -5.55
N ASN A 373 -12.73 -5.32 -6.07
CA ASN A 373 -11.66 -4.57 -5.40
C ASN A 373 -11.51 -3.17 -6.01
N HIS A 374 -11.08 -2.22 -5.17
CA HIS A 374 -10.69 -0.88 -5.59
C HIS A 374 -9.30 -0.86 -6.24
N GLY A 375 -8.97 0.23 -6.95
CA GLY A 375 -7.68 0.42 -7.63
C GLY A 375 -6.67 1.28 -6.86
N VAL A 376 -6.59 1.18 -5.53
CA VAL A 376 -5.69 2.07 -4.75
C VAL A 376 -4.21 1.85 -5.08
N ASP A 377 -3.84 0.59 -5.31
CA ASP A 377 -2.52 0.15 -5.76
C ASP A 377 -2.16 0.73 -7.13
N TYR A 378 -3.13 0.82 -8.03
CA TYR A 378 -2.97 1.49 -9.31
C TYR A 378 -2.79 3.00 -9.13
N LEU A 379 -3.63 3.65 -8.31
CA LEU A 379 -3.55 5.10 -8.06
C LEU A 379 -2.21 5.50 -7.47
N HIS A 380 -1.73 4.74 -6.48
CA HIS A 380 -0.45 4.96 -5.85
C HIS A 380 0.70 4.83 -6.85
N ALA A 381 0.76 3.73 -7.59
CA ALA A 381 1.80 3.52 -8.60
C ALA A 381 1.76 4.60 -9.70
N TYR A 382 0.58 4.90 -10.25
CA TYR A 382 0.41 5.90 -11.30
C TYR A 382 0.89 7.30 -10.86
N TRP A 383 0.42 7.78 -9.71
CA TRP A 383 0.79 9.12 -9.24
C TRP A 383 2.24 9.18 -8.78
N PHE A 384 2.79 8.08 -8.27
CA PHE A 384 4.21 7.97 -7.98
C PHE A 384 5.06 8.07 -9.25
N CYS A 385 4.70 7.38 -10.35
CA CYS A 385 5.37 7.57 -11.65
C CYS A 385 5.37 9.02 -12.11
N ARG A 386 4.20 9.67 -12.01
CA ARG A 386 4.00 11.06 -12.43
C ARG A 386 4.85 12.01 -11.60
N ARG A 387 4.94 11.79 -10.29
CA ARG A 387 5.82 12.55 -9.38
C ARG A 387 7.30 12.39 -9.77
N LEU A 388 7.72 11.19 -10.13
CA LEU A 388 9.09 10.91 -10.58
C LEU A 388 9.40 11.42 -12.00
N GLY A 389 8.42 12.02 -12.70
CA GLY A 389 8.58 12.49 -14.07
C GLY A 389 8.69 11.37 -15.11
N LEU A 390 8.31 10.14 -14.76
CA LEU A 390 8.39 8.96 -15.63
C LEU A 390 7.18 8.83 -16.58
N LEU A 391 6.10 9.54 -16.29
CA LEU A 391 4.90 9.62 -17.12
C LEU A 391 4.60 11.07 -17.49
N SER A 392 4.20 11.27 -18.74
CA SER A 392 3.73 12.57 -19.21
C SER A 392 2.31 12.90 -18.73
N GLY A 393 1.87 14.15 -18.95
CA GLY A 393 0.52 14.62 -18.62
C GLY A 393 -0.62 13.79 -19.24
N THR A 394 -0.36 13.24 -20.43
CA THR A 394 -1.32 12.56 -21.30
C THR A 394 -1.25 11.05 -21.21
N GLU A 395 -0.16 10.51 -20.64
CA GLU A 395 -0.06 9.09 -20.31
C GLU A 395 -0.78 8.82 -19.01
#